data_AF-J9BWL1-F1
#
_entry.id   AF-J9BWL1-F1
#
_cell.length_a   1.000
_cell.length_b   1.000
_cell.length_c   1.000
_cell.angle_alpha   90.00
_cell.angle_beta   90.00
_cell.angle_gamma   90.00
#
_symmetry.space_group_name_H-M   'P 1'
#
loop_
_entity.id
_entity.type
_entity.pdbx_description
1 polymer ?
#
loop_
_entity_poly.entity_id
_entity_poly.type
_entity_poly.pdbx_seq_one_letter_code
_entity_poly.pdbx_strand_id
1 'polypeptide(L)'
;GDVLILDECSMIDIMLMYNLLKAIPEHMSLVLVGDIDQLPSVGAGNVLRDIIDSKSIPVVRLTRIFRQAQGSRIIMNAHRINKGEAIDMRGGKDADFFFATRQTNQEVVDTIVKYCKTNLPRYYHVDPLEDIQVLTPMQRGECGAVNLNQVLQEAMNPTNVFLRRG
;
A
#
# COMPACT_ATOMS: atom_id res chain seq x y z
N GLY A 1 -1.10 9.06 30.49
CA GLY A 1 -1.44 10.08 29.49
C GLY A 1 -2.94 10.04 29.30
N ASP A 2 -3.55 11.16 28.92
CA ASP A 2 -5.01 11.29 28.93
C ASP A 2 -5.68 10.80 27.64
N VAL A 3 -4.92 10.72 26.54
CA VAL A 3 -5.42 10.32 25.21
C VAL A 3 -4.43 9.42 24.49
N LEU A 4 -4.92 8.34 23.87
CA LEU A 4 -4.19 7.49 22.94
C LEU A 4 -4.86 7.57 21.57
N ILE A 5 -4.07 7.86 20.53
CA ILE A 5 -4.53 7.84 19.14
C ILE A 5 -3.81 6.69 18.46
N LEU A 6 -4.57 5.78 17.85
CA LEU A 6 -4.06 4.67 17.07
C LEU A 6 -4.41 4.91 15.62
N ASP A 7 -3.40 4.95 14.77
CA ASP A 7 -3.54 5.03 13.33
C ASP A 7 -3.40 3.63 12.69
N GLU A 8 -3.89 3.47 11.47
CA GLU A 8 -3.87 2.21 10.71
C GLU A 8 -4.51 1.01 11.45
N CYS A 9 -5.59 1.27 12.20
CA CYS A 9 -6.28 0.26 13.01
C CYS A 9 -6.88 -0.91 12.20
N SER A 10 -7.03 -0.76 10.88
CA SER A 10 -7.45 -1.82 9.95
C SER A 10 -6.50 -3.02 9.96
N MET A 11 -5.22 -2.80 10.31
CA MET A 11 -4.21 -3.86 10.39
C MET A 11 -4.12 -4.55 11.76
N ILE A 12 -4.84 -4.06 12.79
CA ILE A 12 -4.76 -4.59 14.15
C ILE A 12 -5.63 -5.85 14.29
N ASP A 13 -5.00 -6.97 14.68
CA ASP A 13 -5.70 -8.21 14.98
C ASP A 13 -6.35 -8.22 16.39
N ILE A 14 -7.19 -9.22 16.64
CA ILE A 14 -7.95 -9.33 17.88
C ILE A 14 -7.08 -9.46 19.13
N MET A 15 -5.93 -10.14 19.03
CA MET A 15 -5.05 -10.38 20.17
C MET A 15 -4.28 -9.11 20.54
N LEU A 16 -3.82 -8.37 19.53
CA LEU A 16 -3.15 -7.09 19.73
C LEU A 16 -4.11 -6.06 20.30
N MET A 17 -5.34 -5.95 19.76
CA MET A 17 -6.35 -5.04 20.31
C MET A 17 -6.70 -5.40 21.76
N TYR A 18 -6.89 -6.69 22.07
CA TYR A 18 -7.18 -7.13 23.44
C TYR A 18 -6.07 -6.72 24.42
N ASN A 19 -4.81 -7.00 24.10
CA ASN A 19 -3.69 -6.65 24.96
C ASN A 19 -3.53 -5.15 25.14
N LEU A 20 -3.79 -4.39 24.07
CA LEU A 20 -3.77 -2.93 24.08
C LEU A 20 -4.85 -2.36 24.99
N LEU A 21 -6.12 -2.78 24.82
CA LEU A 21 -7.23 -2.35 25.68
C LEU A 21 -6.99 -2.71 27.15
N LYS A 22 -6.38 -3.86 27.42
CA LYS A 22 -6.02 -4.28 28.79
C LYS A 22 -4.93 -3.39 29.42
N ALA A 23 -4.04 -2.83 28.61
CA ALA A 23 -2.95 -1.97 29.06
C ALA A 23 -3.37 -0.49 29.20
N ILE A 24 -4.49 -0.10 28.62
CA ILE A 24 -5.00 1.27 28.66
C ILE A 24 -5.70 1.53 30.01
N PRO A 25 -5.32 2.59 30.76
CA PRO A 25 -6.03 2.99 31.96
C PRO A 25 -7.47 3.42 31.67
N GLU A 26 -8.40 3.15 32.59
CA GLU A 26 -9.84 3.48 32.41
C GLU A 26 -10.14 4.97 32.18
N HIS A 27 -9.27 5.87 32.67
CA HIS A 27 -9.44 7.32 32.51
C HIS A 27 -8.92 7.86 31.16
N MET A 28 -8.27 7.03 30.36
CA MET A 28 -7.64 7.44 29.10
C MET A 28 -8.64 7.36 27.95
N SER A 29 -8.72 8.42 27.14
CA SER A 29 -9.52 8.41 25.92
C SER A 29 -8.79 7.68 24.80
N LEU A 30 -9.48 6.80 24.08
CA LEU A 30 -8.94 6.07 22.94
C LEU A 30 -9.58 6.54 21.64
N VAL A 31 -8.76 6.94 20.66
CA VAL A 31 -9.18 7.30 19.31
C VAL A 31 -8.58 6.29 18.34
N LEU A 32 -9.45 5.60 17.58
CA LEU A 32 -9.07 4.65 16.55
C LEU A 32 -9.25 5.29 15.17
N VAL A 33 -8.19 5.27 14.37
CA VAL A 33 -8.16 5.77 13.00
C VAL A 33 -7.71 4.64 12.08
N GLY A 34 -8.40 4.46 10.94
CA GLY A 34 -8.07 3.43 9.96
C GLY A 34 -9.02 3.43 8.78
N ASP A 35 -8.68 2.64 7.75
CA ASP A 35 -9.48 2.49 6.52
C ASP A 35 -10.08 1.09 6.44
N ILE A 36 -11.41 1.00 6.46
CA ILE A 36 -12.15 -0.27 6.39
C ILE A 36 -12.09 -0.94 5.01
N ASP A 37 -11.70 -0.19 3.98
CA ASP A 37 -11.57 -0.66 2.60
C ASP A 37 -10.14 -1.13 2.28
N GLN A 38 -9.20 -1.01 3.23
CA GLN A 38 -7.85 -1.58 3.14
C GLN A 38 -7.87 -3.11 3.35
N LEU A 39 -6.74 -3.76 3.08
CA LEU A 39 -6.54 -5.16 3.42
C LEU A 39 -6.75 -5.39 4.93
N PRO A 40 -7.42 -6.49 5.32
CA PRO A 40 -7.60 -6.82 6.73
C PRO A 40 -6.25 -7.19 7.38
N SER A 41 -6.23 -7.22 8.72
CA SER A 41 -5.09 -7.75 9.47
C SER A 41 -4.70 -9.15 9.00
N VAL A 42 -3.40 -9.46 9.05
CA VAL A 42 -2.89 -10.82 8.77
C VAL A 42 -3.36 -11.80 9.86
N GLY A 43 -3.47 -11.33 11.11
CA GLY A 43 -4.02 -12.09 12.23
C GLY A 43 -5.54 -12.23 12.17
N ALA A 44 -6.09 -13.05 13.08
CA ALA A 44 -7.52 -13.31 13.14
C ALA A 44 -8.33 -12.09 13.63
N GLY A 45 -9.54 -11.96 13.09
CA GLY A 45 -10.52 -10.93 13.47
C GLY A 45 -10.57 -9.74 12.51
N ASN A 46 -11.69 -9.02 12.52
CA ASN A 46 -11.85 -7.77 11.76
C ASN A 46 -12.26 -6.65 12.71
N VAL A 47 -11.38 -6.37 13.67
CA VAL A 47 -11.66 -5.58 14.87
C VAL A 47 -12.27 -4.22 14.54
N LEU A 48 -11.64 -3.46 13.63
CA LEU A 48 -12.12 -2.12 13.29
C LEU A 48 -13.51 -2.16 12.67
N ARG A 49 -13.78 -3.12 11.78
CA ARG A 49 -15.10 -3.28 11.15
C ARG A 49 -16.15 -3.70 12.17
N ASP A 50 -15.84 -4.67 13.02
CA ASP A 50 -16.76 -5.17 14.06
C ASP A 50 -17.11 -4.06 15.07
N ILE A 51 -16.14 -3.22 15.44
CA ILE A 51 -16.38 -2.03 16.29
C ILE A 51 -17.35 -1.07 15.61
N ILE A 52 -17.16 -0.76 14.32
CA ILE A 52 -18.02 0.14 13.57
C ILE A 52 -19.44 -0.43 13.45
N ASP A 53 -19.55 -1.71 13.10
CA ASP A 53 -20.83 -2.40 12.90
C ASP A 53 -21.61 -2.61 14.20
N SER A 54 -20.91 -2.66 15.35
CA SER A 54 -21.52 -2.78 16.68
C SER A 54 -22.43 -1.61 17.05
N LYS A 55 -22.21 -0.43 16.43
CA LYS A 55 -22.89 0.85 16.75
C LYS A 55 -22.83 1.26 18.22
N SER A 56 -21.94 0.64 19.00
CA SER A 56 -21.80 0.87 20.44
C SER A 56 -20.82 2.01 20.75
N ILE A 57 -19.99 2.36 19.78
CA ILE A 57 -18.93 3.37 19.91
C ILE A 57 -19.21 4.51 18.93
N PRO A 58 -18.96 5.79 19.28
CA PRO A 58 -19.06 6.90 18.34
C PRO A 58 -18.11 6.71 17.16
N VAL A 59 -18.65 6.75 15.93
CA VAL A 59 -17.88 6.60 14.69
C VAL A 59 -18.11 7.79 13.80
N VAL A 60 -17.01 8.34 13.25
CA VAL A 60 -17.04 9.38 12.23
C VAL A 60 -16.41 8.83 10.96
N ARG A 61 -17.19 8.74 9.88
CA ARG A 61 -16.68 8.34 8.56
C ARG A 61 -16.39 9.58 7.72
N LEU A 62 -15.12 9.75 7.35
CA LEU A 62 -14.71 10.82 6.43
C LEU A 62 -14.99 10.39 4.99
N THR A 63 -15.81 11.17 4.28
CA THR A 63 -16.25 10.85 2.89
C THR A 63 -15.70 11.81 1.84
N ARG A 64 -15.09 12.93 2.26
CA ARG A 64 -14.52 13.93 1.37
C ARG A 64 -13.02 13.71 1.22
N ILE A 65 -12.57 13.56 -0.02
CA ILE A 65 -11.15 13.47 -0.36
C ILE A 65 -10.65 14.88 -0.68
N PHE A 66 -9.74 15.39 0.14
CA PHE A 66 -9.11 16.71 -0.04
C PHE A 66 -7.77 16.65 -0.77
N ARG A 67 -7.25 15.45 -1.09
CA ARG A 67 -6.03 15.29 -1.90
C ARG A 67 -6.27 15.87 -3.30
N GLN A 68 -5.26 16.58 -3.82
CA GLN A 68 -5.27 17.61 -4.86
C GLN A 68 -5.89 17.34 -6.25
N ALA A 69 -6.73 16.34 -6.54
CA ALA A 69 -7.12 16.12 -7.94
C ALA A 69 -8.50 15.49 -8.16
N GLN A 70 -9.46 16.33 -8.56
CA GLN A 70 -10.61 15.87 -9.37
C GLN A 70 -10.20 15.21 -10.70
N GLY A 71 -8.90 15.14 -11.03
CA GLY A 71 -8.35 14.48 -12.23
C GLY A 71 -7.35 13.34 -11.98
N SER A 72 -7.06 12.93 -10.74
CA SER A 72 -6.12 11.83 -10.48
C SER A 72 -6.76 10.50 -10.85
N ARG A 73 -6.14 9.77 -11.78
CA ARG A 73 -6.61 8.46 -12.21
C ARG A 73 -6.39 7.41 -11.13
N ILE A 74 -5.34 7.56 -10.30
CA ILE A 74 -5.11 6.69 -9.14
C ILE A 74 -6.31 6.72 -8.21
N ILE A 75 -6.78 7.93 -7.82
CA ILE A 75 -7.93 8.10 -6.91
C ILE A 75 -9.21 7.56 -7.57
N MET A 76 -9.44 7.90 -8.84
CA MET A 76 -10.62 7.42 -9.57
C MET A 76 -10.66 5.89 -9.69
N ASN A 77 -9.52 5.25 -9.97
CA ASN A 77 -9.43 3.80 -10.08
C ASN A 77 -9.56 3.11 -8.71
N ALA A 78 -9.05 3.68 -7.63
CA ALA A 78 -9.26 3.16 -6.27
C ALA A 78 -10.76 3.08 -5.92
N HIS A 79 -11.53 4.14 -6.21
CA HIS A 79 -12.98 4.11 -6.02
C HIS A 79 -13.70 3.07 -6.89
N ARG A 80 -13.26 2.90 -8.15
CA ARG A 80 -13.83 1.88 -9.04
C ARG A 80 -13.60 0.48 -8.49
N ILE A 81 -12.39 0.18 -8.01
CA ILE A 81 -12.06 -1.09 -7.37
C ILE A 81 -12.96 -1.35 -6.15
N ASN A 82 -13.11 -0.37 -5.26
CA ASN A 82 -13.97 -0.53 -4.06
C ASN A 82 -15.46 -0.75 -4.42
N LYS A 83 -15.90 -0.32 -5.60
CA LYS A 83 -17.26 -0.53 -6.12
C LYS A 83 -17.39 -1.78 -7.01
N GLY A 84 -16.32 -2.51 -7.27
CA GLY A 84 -16.30 -3.61 -8.23
C GLY A 84 -16.46 -3.19 -9.69
N GLU A 85 -16.16 -1.93 -10.02
CA GLU A 85 -16.19 -1.38 -11.37
C GLU A 85 -14.84 -1.56 -12.09
N ALA A 86 -14.86 -1.62 -13.43
CA ALA A 86 -13.65 -1.73 -14.23
C ALA A 86 -12.78 -0.46 -14.16
N ILE A 87 -11.46 -0.64 -14.00
CA ILE A 87 -10.49 0.46 -13.96
C ILE A 87 -10.34 1.14 -15.33
N ASP A 88 -10.11 2.45 -15.32
CA ASP A 88 -9.73 3.20 -16.53
C ASP A 88 -8.22 3.04 -16.77
N MET A 89 -7.88 2.25 -17.79
CA MET A 89 -6.49 1.97 -18.18
C MET A 89 -5.92 2.97 -19.19
N ARG A 90 -6.69 3.98 -19.61
CA ARG A 90 -6.22 4.96 -20.61
C ARG A 90 -5.07 5.80 -20.04
N GLY A 91 -3.97 5.89 -20.78
CA GLY A 91 -2.86 6.79 -20.49
C GLY A 91 -3.08 8.21 -21.03
N GLY A 92 -2.15 9.12 -20.73
CA GLY A 92 -2.18 10.50 -21.21
C GLY A 92 -0.91 11.26 -20.81
N LYS A 93 -0.70 12.46 -21.37
CA LYS A 93 0.55 13.22 -21.21
C LYS A 93 0.79 13.73 -19.78
N ASP A 94 -0.23 13.76 -18.94
CA ASP A 94 -0.18 14.16 -17.53
C ASP A 94 -0.90 13.12 -16.63
N ALA A 95 -0.92 11.86 -17.05
CA ALA A 95 -1.53 10.79 -16.27
C ALA A 95 -0.61 10.39 -15.10
N ASP A 96 -1.20 10.12 -13.95
CA ASP A 96 -0.53 9.55 -12.77
C ASP A 96 -0.67 8.02 -12.68
N PHE A 97 -1.50 7.43 -13.54
CA PHE A 97 -1.75 6.00 -13.61
C PHE A 97 -1.46 5.46 -15.02
N PHE A 98 -0.67 4.39 -15.10
CA PHE A 98 -0.26 3.75 -16.34
C PHE A 98 -0.49 2.25 -16.28
N PHE A 99 -0.88 1.67 -17.41
CA PHE A 99 -1.07 0.23 -17.54
C PHE A 99 -0.17 -0.33 -18.65
N ALA A 100 0.61 -1.36 -18.33
CA ALA A 100 1.55 -1.99 -19.26
C ALA A 100 1.37 -3.52 -19.23
N THR A 101 0.59 -4.05 -20.17
CA THR A 101 0.36 -5.50 -20.31
C THR A 101 1.55 -6.21 -20.94
N ARG A 102 1.89 -7.39 -20.43
CA ARG A 102 2.90 -8.30 -20.98
C ARG A 102 2.35 -9.72 -21.06
N GLN A 103 2.93 -10.54 -21.93
CA GLN A 103 2.46 -11.91 -22.16
C GLN A 103 3.27 -12.93 -21.36
N THR A 104 4.49 -12.58 -20.95
CA THR A 104 5.36 -13.45 -20.17
C THR A 104 5.86 -12.77 -18.91
N ASN A 105 6.20 -13.57 -17.90
CA ASN A 105 6.77 -13.08 -16.64
C ASN A 105 8.13 -12.41 -16.87
N GLN A 106 8.98 -12.97 -17.74
CA GLN A 106 10.25 -12.36 -18.10
C GLN A 106 10.07 -10.95 -18.68
N GLU A 107 9.12 -10.76 -19.60
CA GLU A 107 8.82 -9.43 -20.14
C GLU A 107 8.36 -8.43 -19.06
N VAL A 108 7.62 -8.90 -18.04
CA VAL A 108 7.22 -8.08 -16.89
C VAL A 108 8.45 -7.62 -16.12
N VAL A 109 9.34 -8.55 -15.76
CA VAL A 109 10.58 -8.26 -15.02
C VAL A 109 11.43 -7.24 -15.78
N ASP A 110 11.69 -7.47 -17.06
CA ASP A 110 12.49 -6.56 -17.90
C ASP A 110 11.86 -5.17 -17.99
N THR A 111 10.53 -5.10 -18.05
CA THR A 111 9.79 -3.84 -18.08
C THR A 111 9.91 -3.09 -16.75
N ILE A 112 9.78 -3.79 -15.61
CA ILE A 112 9.91 -3.20 -14.27
C ILE A 112 11.32 -2.61 -14.10
N VAL A 113 12.36 -3.38 -14.45
CA VAL A 113 13.76 -2.91 -14.38
C VAL A 113 13.95 -1.65 -15.21
N LYS A 114 13.45 -1.64 -16.46
CA LYS A 114 13.53 -0.47 -17.33
C LYS A 114 12.80 0.74 -16.73
N TYR A 115 11.64 0.53 -16.13
CA TYR A 115 10.84 1.59 -15.52
C TYR A 115 11.53 2.21 -14.30
N CYS A 116 12.00 1.38 -13.36
CA CYS A 116 12.70 1.85 -12.16
C CYS A 116 14.04 2.50 -12.50
N LYS A 117 14.80 1.94 -13.44
CA LYS A 117 16.14 2.46 -13.78
C LYS A 117 16.12 3.72 -14.65
N THR A 118 15.15 3.85 -15.55
CA THR A 118 15.22 4.88 -16.61
C THR A 118 13.92 5.65 -16.84
N ASN A 119 12.79 4.98 -17.09
CA ASN A 119 11.60 5.69 -17.56
C ASN A 119 10.97 6.57 -16.47
N LEU A 120 10.72 6.01 -15.28
CA LEU A 120 10.05 6.72 -14.19
C LEU A 120 10.93 7.81 -13.58
N PRO A 121 12.23 7.59 -13.27
CA PRO A 121 13.10 8.66 -12.79
C PRO A 121 13.15 9.85 -13.75
N ARG A 122 13.21 9.57 -15.06
CA ARG A 122 13.24 10.62 -16.09
C ARG A 122 11.92 11.35 -16.23
N TYR A 123 10.80 10.67 -16.11
CA TYR A 123 9.46 11.25 -16.27
C TYR A 123 9.06 12.10 -15.06
N TYR A 124 9.36 11.63 -13.85
CA TYR A 124 8.98 12.29 -12.61
C TYR A 124 10.08 13.16 -12.00
N HIS A 125 11.32 13.10 -12.52
CA HIS A 125 12.48 13.80 -11.98
C HIS A 125 12.78 13.42 -10.52
N VAL A 126 12.78 12.11 -10.26
CA VAL A 126 12.94 11.52 -8.91
C VAL A 126 14.14 10.57 -8.85
N ASP A 127 14.59 10.25 -7.63
CA ASP A 127 15.64 9.29 -7.39
C ASP A 127 15.12 7.84 -7.58
N PRO A 128 15.81 7.00 -8.37
CA PRO A 128 15.36 5.62 -8.63
C PRO A 128 15.38 4.69 -7.41
N LEU A 129 16.16 4.99 -6.38
CA LEU A 129 16.34 4.16 -5.19
C LEU A 129 15.46 4.60 -4.03
N GLU A 130 15.34 5.92 -3.81
CA GLU A 130 14.63 6.46 -2.64
C GLU A 130 13.15 6.78 -2.94
N ASP A 131 12.81 7.15 -4.18
CA ASP A 131 11.48 7.66 -4.51
C ASP A 131 10.57 6.66 -5.26
N ILE A 132 11.11 5.48 -5.64
CA ILE A 132 10.36 4.47 -6.40
C ILE A 132 10.25 3.17 -5.61
N GLN A 133 9.02 2.82 -5.24
CA GLN A 133 8.69 1.53 -4.62
C GLN A 133 8.07 0.56 -5.63
N VAL A 134 8.62 -0.65 -5.72
CA VAL A 134 8.01 -1.78 -6.44
C VAL A 134 7.22 -2.64 -5.46
N LEU A 135 5.97 -2.95 -5.81
CA LEU A 135 5.09 -3.84 -5.04
C LEU A 135 4.69 -5.03 -5.91
N THR A 136 4.70 -6.22 -5.32
CA THR A 136 4.25 -7.47 -5.97
C THR A 136 3.46 -8.31 -4.96
N PRO A 137 2.37 -8.97 -5.39
CA PRO A 137 1.59 -9.83 -4.50
C PRO A 137 2.29 -11.17 -4.20
N MET A 138 3.35 -11.52 -4.95
CA MET A 138 4.03 -12.80 -4.83
C MET A 138 5.38 -12.65 -4.12
N GLN A 139 5.72 -13.58 -3.23
CA GLN A 139 7.05 -13.64 -2.61
C GLN A 139 8.08 -14.37 -3.49
N ARG A 140 7.66 -15.48 -4.13
CA ARG A 140 8.51 -16.34 -4.97
C ARG A 140 8.07 -16.33 -6.43
N GLY A 141 8.90 -16.87 -7.31
CA GLY A 141 8.70 -16.91 -8.77
C GLY A 141 9.36 -15.72 -9.47
N GLU A 142 9.29 -15.70 -10.80
CA GLU A 142 9.94 -14.67 -11.63
C GLU A 142 9.47 -13.24 -11.30
N CYS A 143 8.17 -13.04 -11.09
CA CYS A 143 7.60 -11.75 -10.67
C CYS A 143 7.52 -11.59 -9.14
N GLY A 144 8.14 -12.49 -8.37
CA GLY A 144 8.12 -12.47 -6.91
C GLY A 144 9.13 -11.48 -6.32
N ALA A 145 8.87 -11.01 -5.10
CA ALA A 145 9.68 -10.01 -4.42
C ALA A 145 11.16 -10.42 -4.31
N VAL A 146 11.44 -11.70 -4.06
CA VAL A 146 12.82 -12.21 -3.97
C VAL A 146 13.59 -12.02 -5.29
N ASN A 147 12.99 -12.41 -6.42
CA ASN A 147 13.63 -12.27 -7.73
C ASN A 147 13.74 -10.79 -8.15
N LEU A 148 12.65 -10.02 -7.97
CA LEU A 148 12.64 -8.59 -8.32
C LEU A 148 13.70 -7.82 -7.54
N ASN A 149 13.88 -8.08 -6.24
CA ASN A 149 14.93 -7.43 -5.45
C ASN A 149 16.33 -7.71 -6.01
N GLN A 150 16.61 -8.97 -6.38
CA GLN A 150 17.90 -9.34 -6.95
C GLN A 150 18.15 -8.64 -8.29
N VAL A 151 17.21 -8.73 -9.23
CA VAL A 151 17.36 -8.15 -10.57
C VAL A 151 17.44 -6.61 -10.51
N LEU A 152 16.64 -5.97 -9.64
CA LEU A 152 16.69 -4.53 -9.44
C LEU A 152 18.01 -4.09 -8.79
N GLN A 153 18.52 -4.84 -7.81
CA GLN A 153 19.83 -4.57 -7.22
C GLN A 153 20.94 -4.67 -8.26
N GLU A 154 20.98 -5.74 -9.06
CA GLU A 154 21.97 -5.91 -10.14
C GLU A 154 21.90 -4.77 -11.17
N ALA A 155 20.69 -4.29 -11.48
CA ALA A 155 20.49 -3.24 -12.47
C ALA A 155 20.82 -1.82 -11.96
N MET A 156 20.56 -1.52 -10.69
CA MET A 156 20.65 -0.17 -10.11
C MET A 156 21.84 0.04 -9.17
N ASN A 157 22.36 -1.03 -8.56
CA ASN A 157 23.52 -1.00 -7.66
C ASN A 157 24.54 -2.11 -8.01
N PRO A 158 25.31 -1.97 -9.11
CA PRO A 158 26.23 -3.01 -9.59
C PRO A 158 27.54 -3.13 -8.77
N THR A 159 27.52 -2.81 -7.48
CA THR A 159 28.71 -2.85 -6.62
C THR A 159 29.07 -4.26 -6.17
N ASN A 160 30.37 -4.55 -6.05
CA ASN A 160 30.88 -5.85 -5.61
C ASN A 160 30.76 -6.10 -4.09
N VAL A 161 30.26 -5.11 -3.34
CA VAL A 161 30.11 -5.20 -1.88
C VAL A 161 28.65 -5.53 -1.58
N PHE A 162 28.39 -6.77 -1.18
CA PHE A 162 27.05 -7.22 -0.82
C PHE A 162 26.99 -7.61 0.66
N LEU A 163 25.94 -7.16 1.36
CA LEU A 163 25.57 -7.68 2.67
C LEU A 163 24.56 -8.81 2.44
N ARG A 164 24.98 -10.06 2.64
CA ARG A 164 24.08 -11.22 2.57
C ARG A 164 23.44 -11.39 3.95
N ARG A 165 22.13 -11.09 4.08
CA ARG A 165 21.38 -11.50 5.28
C ARG A 165 21.21 -13.02 5.23
N GLY A 166 21.75 -13.70 6.25
CA GLY A 166 21.51 -15.11 6.53
C GLY A 166 20.17 -15.34 7.19
#